data_AF-A0A1Q6V0L4-F1
#
_entry.id   AF-A0A1Q6V0L4-F1
#
_cell.length_a   1.000
_cell.length_b   1.000
_cell.length_c   1.000
_cell.angle_alpha   90.00
_cell.angle_beta   90.00
_cell.angle_gamma   90.00
#
_symmetry.space_group_name_H-M   'P 1'
#
loop_
_entity.id
_entity.type
_entity.pdbx_description
1 polymer ?
#
loop_
_entity_poly.entity_id
_entity_poly.type
_entity_poly.pdbx_seq_one_letter_code
_entity_poly.pdbx_strand_id
1 'polypeptide(L)'
;MNKELFLEELKKLGILLTPKQEQDLDTYYKLLISYNNNVNLTAITKEEDVYLKHFYDSLTLFKGIDLKENLKICDLGTGAGFPGLVLKIVFPNLSITLVDSLEKRIKFLDLVIKELEL
;
A
#
# COMPACT_ATOMS: atom_id res chain seq x y z
N MET A 1 -4.82 -9.28 11.28
CA MET A 1 -6.12 -9.00 10.64
C MET A 1 -6.22 -9.85 9.39
N ASN A 2 -7.13 -10.82 9.37
CA ASN A 2 -7.39 -11.60 8.16
C ASN A 2 -8.08 -10.74 7.08
N LYS A 3 -8.15 -11.26 5.85
CA LYS A 3 -8.70 -10.51 4.70
C LYS A 3 -10.18 -10.18 4.85
N GLU A 4 -10.97 -11.09 5.42
CA GLU A 4 -12.40 -10.87 5.64
C GLU A 4 -12.65 -9.67 6.57
N LEU A 5 -12.00 -9.67 7.74
CA LEU A 5 -12.09 -8.57 8.70
C LEU A 5 -11.55 -7.26 8.11
N PHE A 6 -10.47 -7.32 7.32
CA PHE A 6 -9.95 -6.15 6.62
C PHE A 6 -11.00 -5.49 5.73
N LEU A 7 -11.70 -6.27 4.90
CA LEU A 7 -12.75 -5.77 4.02
C LEU A 7 -13.95 -5.21 4.80
N GLU A 8 -14.34 -5.86 5.91
CA GLU A 8 -15.39 -5.36 6.79
C GLU A 8 -15.03 -4.01 7.42
N GLU A 9 -13.79 -3.85 7.90
CA GLU A 9 -13.33 -2.59 8.48
C GLU A 9 -13.22 -1.48 7.42
N LEU A 10 -12.77 -1.78 6.19
CA LEU A 10 -12.76 -0.81 5.11
C LEU A 10 -14.16 -0.32 4.72
N LYS A 11 -15.16 -1.22 4.72
CA LYS A 11 -16.56 -0.84 4.50
C LYS A 11 -17.03 0.17 5.54
N LYS A 12 -16.63 0.03 6.81
CA LYS A 12 -16.93 0.99 7.88
C LYS A 12 -16.27 2.36 7.65
N LEU A 13 -15.14 2.38 6.93
CA LEU A 13 -14.49 3.63 6.48
C LEU A 13 -15.13 4.24 5.23
N GLY A 14 -16.13 3.58 4.64
CA GLY A 14 -16.72 4.01 3.37
C GLY A 14 -15.85 3.69 2.15
N ILE A 15 -14.92 2.74 2.29
CA ILE A 15 -14.05 2.25 1.22
C ILE A 15 -14.58 0.89 0.75
N LEU A 16 -14.86 0.79 -0.54
CA LEU A 16 -15.25 -0.45 -1.20
C LEU A 16 -14.18 -0.80 -2.22
N LEU A 17 -13.49 -1.92 -2.00
CA LEU A 17 -12.50 -2.41 -2.93
C LEU A 17 -13.16 -3.15 -4.08
N THR A 18 -12.60 -2.97 -5.27
CA THR A 18 -12.91 -3.82 -6.42
C THR A 18 -12.11 -5.12 -6.34
N PRO A 19 -12.54 -6.21 -7.03
CA PRO A 19 -11.78 -7.45 -7.08
C PRO A 19 -10.33 -7.26 -7.56
N LYS A 20 -10.10 -6.32 -8.49
CA LYS A 20 -8.75 -5.97 -8.95
C LYS A 20 -7.92 -5.37 -7.82
N GLN A 21 -8.45 -4.42 -7.06
CA GLN A 21 -7.73 -3.80 -5.95
C GLN A 21 -7.38 -4.80 -4.84
N GLU A 22 -8.28 -5.74 -4.54
CA GLU A 22 -8.00 -6.82 -3.59
C GLU A 22 -6.85 -7.71 -4.08
N GLN A 23 -6.85 -8.06 -5.38
CA GLN A 23 -5.79 -8.82 -6.02
C GLN A 23 -4.45 -8.07 -6.08
N ASP A 24 -4.49 -6.76 -6.35
CA ASP A 24 -3.29 -5.91 -6.40
C ASP A 24 -2.65 -5.79 -5.01
N LEU A 25 -3.44 -5.67 -3.95
CA LEU A 25 -2.94 -5.70 -2.56
C LEU A 25 -2.34 -7.06 -2.19
N ASP A 26 -2.94 -8.16 -2.63
CA ASP A 26 -2.40 -9.51 -2.42
C ASP A 26 -1.07 -9.73 -3.16
N THR A 27 -1.00 -9.25 -4.40
CA THR A 27 0.22 -9.27 -5.22
C THR A 27 1.31 -8.41 -4.60
N TYR A 28 0.95 -7.22 -4.11
CA TYR A 28 1.87 -6.35 -3.39
C TYR A 28 2.43 -7.02 -2.13
N TYR A 29 1.58 -7.68 -1.33
CA TYR A 29 2.02 -8.46 -0.17
C TYR A 29 3.02 -9.56 -0.55
N LYS A 30 2.74 -10.33 -1.61
CA LYS A 30 3.65 -11.39 -2.09
C LYS A 30 4.99 -10.84 -2.53
N LEU A 31 5.00 -9.73 -3.29
CA LEU A 31 6.23 -9.04 -3.70
C LEU A 31 7.01 -8.54 -2.48
N LEU A 32 6.32 -7.93 -1.51
CA LEU A 32 6.92 -7.43 -0.27
C LEU A 32 7.66 -8.55 0.46
N ILE A 33 7.01 -9.68 0.73
CA ILE A 33 7.64 -10.79 1.46
C ILE A 33 8.79 -11.41 0.67
N SER A 34 8.61 -11.61 -0.63
CA SER A 34 9.65 -12.17 -1.51
C SER A 34 10.90 -11.28 -1.51
N TYR A 35 10.72 -9.97 -1.68
CA TYR A 35 11.83 -9.01 -1.75
C TYR A 35 12.45 -8.73 -0.37
N ASN A 36 11.66 -8.79 0.71
CA ASN A 36 12.12 -8.55 2.08
C ASN A 36 13.25 -9.49 2.49
N ASN A 37 13.24 -10.74 1.99
CA ASN A 37 14.27 -11.75 2.25
C ASN A 37 15.69 -11.30 1.88
N ASN A 38 15.82 -10.38 0.93
CA ASN A 38 17.12 -9.90 0.44
C ASN A 38 17.51 -8.52 0.98
N VAL A 39 16.53 -7.70 1.40
CA VAL A 39 16.73 -6.25 1.56
C VAL A 39 16.36 -5.70 2.94
N ASN A 40 15.62 -6.47 3.77
CA ASN A 40 15.07 -6.04 5.06
C ASN A 40 14.25 -4.74 4.93
N LEU A 41 13.22 -4.77 4.09
CA LEU A 41 12.25 -3.70 3.88
C LEU A 41 11.38 -3.43 5.12
N THR A 42 10.95 -4.48 5.82
CA THR A 42 10.11 -4.39 7.01
C THR A 42 10.36 -5.54 7.97
N ALA A 43 10.21 -5.28 9.27
CA ALA A 43 10.23 -6.31 10.31
C ALA A 43 8.90 -7.09 10.39
N ILE A 44 7.84 -6.61 9.72
CA ILE A 44 6.51 -7.20 9.73
C ILE A 44 6.33 -8.07 8.49
N THR A 45 6.31 -9.39 8.68
CA THR A 45 6.22 -10.35 7.57
C THR A 45 4.99 -11.24 7.61
N LYS A 46 4.27 -11.30 8.74
CA LYS A 46 3.02 -12.06 8.84
C LYS A 46 1.93 -11.33 8.06
N GLU A 47 1.24 -12.05 7.18
CA GLU A 47 0.16 -11.50 6.35
C GLU A 47 -0.83 -10.69 7.18
N GLU A 48 -1.32 -11.27 8.26
CA GLU A 48 -2.27 -10.62 9.16
C GLU A 48 -1.77 -9.30 9.75
N ASP A 49 -0.48 -9.21 10.06
CA ASP A 49 0.12 -7.99 10.58
C ASP A 49 0.34 -6.97 9.47
N VAL A 50 0.69 -7.39 8.25
CA VAL A 50 0.83 -6.49 7.09
C VAL A 50 -0.52 -5.85 6.74
N TYR A 51 -1.58 -6.66 6.66
CA TYR A 51 -2.92 -6.16 6.36
C TYR A 51 -3.42 -5.17 7.42
N LEU A 52 -3.08 -5.37 8.69
CA LEU A 52 -3.46 -4.44 9.76
C LEU A 52 -2.56 -3.19 9.81
N LYS A 53 -1.25 -3.40 9.98
CA LYS A 53 -0.31 -2.34 10.37
C LYS A 53 0.23 -1.55 9.19
N HIS A 54 0.16 -2.11 7.98
CA HIS A 54 0.61 -1.42 6.77
C HIS A 54 -0.58 -1.04 5.90
N PHE A 55 -1.41 -2.00 5.48
CA PHE A 55 -2.48 -1.70 4.52
C PHE A 55 -3.63 -0.92 5.16
N TYR A 56 -4.24 -1.45 6.22
CA TYR A 56 -5.37 -0.79 6.87
C TYR A 56 -4.96 0.56 7.46
N ASP A 57 -3.83 0.61 8.18
CA ASP A 57 -3.29 1.85 8.74
C ASP A 57 -3.12 2.95 7.68
N SER A 58 -2.53 2.62 6.51
CA SER A 58 -2.37 3.55 5.39
C SER A 58 -3.71 4.13 4.90
N LEU A 59 -4.76 3.30 4.87
CA LEU A 59 -6.09 3.70 4.41
C LEU A 59 -6.88 4.52 5.43
N THR A 60 -6.47 4.53 6.71
CA THR A 60 -7.12 5.37 7.72
C THR A 60 -6.95 6.86 7.46
N LEU A 61 -5.99 7.27 6.63
CA LEU A 61 -5.83 8.65 6.16
C LEU A 61 -7.10 9.20 5.50
N PHE A 62 -7.92 8.33 4.92
CA PHE A 62 -9.22 8.68 4.35
C PHE A 62 -10.18 9.34 5.36
N LYS A 63 -9.99 9.12 6.67
CA LYS A 63 -10.80 9.76 7.72
C LYS A 63 -10.53 11.26 7.86
N GLY A 64 -9.33 11.71 7.49
CA GLY A 64 -8.90 13.10 7.66
C GLY A 64 -8.81 13.89 6.37
N ILE A 65 -8.75 13.21 5.21
CA ILE A 65 -8.55 13.82 3.90
C ILE A 65 -9.48 13.13 2.90
N ASP A 66 -10.20 13.90 2.08
CA ASP A 66 -10.97 13.33 0.98
C ASP A 66 -10.05 12.90 -0.17
N LEU A 67 -9.67 11.63 -0.15
CA LEU A 67 -8.80 11.02 -1.15
C LEU A 67 -9.50 10.70 -2.49
N LYS A 68 -10.79 11.03 -2.63
CA LYS A 68 -11.52 10.86 -3.91
C LYS A 68 -11.20 11.98 -4.91
N GLU A 69 -10.72 13.13 -4.43
CA GLU A 69 -10.26 14.21 -5.30
C GLU A 69 -8.91 13.88 -5.96
N ASN A 70 -8.62 14.54 -7.09
CA ASN A 70 -7.34 14.39 -7.78
C ASN A 70 -6.25 15.20 -7.04
N LEU A 71 -5.69 14.58 -6.00
CA LEU A 71 -4.67 15.18 -5.16
C LEU A 71 -3.25 14.78 -5.60
N LYS A 72 -2.32 15.72 -5.40
CA LYS A 72 -0.89 15.46 -5.51
C LYS A 72 -0.31 15.23 -4.12
N ILE A 73 0.25 14.06 -3.87
CA ILE A 73 0.75 13.63 -2.57
C ILE A 73 2.24 13.28 -2.71
N CYS A 74 3.04 13.67 -1.73
CA CYS A 74 4.42 13.23 -1.61
C CYS A 74 4.57 12.40 -0.34
N ASP A 75 5.06 11.17 -0.50
CA ASP A 75 5.36 10.25 0.59
C ASP A 75 6.87 10.25 0.86
N LEU A 76 7.26 10.98 1.90
CA LEU A 76 8.66 11.19 2.30
C LEU A 76 9.10 10.10 3.28
N GLY A 77 10.12 9.33 2.91
CA GLY A 77 10.57 8.19 3.72
C GLY A 77 9.67 6.97 3.57
N THR A 78 9.09 6.79 2.38
CA THR A 78 8.07 5.76 2.07
C THR A 78 8.50 4.32 2.39
N GLY A 79 9.81 4.05 2.47
CA GLY A 79 10.32 2.75 2.85
C GLY A 79 9.95 1.66 1.84
N ALA A 80 9.02 0.80 2.23
CA ALA A 80 8.46 -0.21 1.35
C ALA A 80 7.32 0.31 0.46
N GLY A 81 6.89 1.57 0.59
CA GLY A 81 5.78 2.12 -0.18
C GLY A 81 4.56 2.46 0.67
N PHE A 82 4.74 2.67 1.97
CA PHE A 82 3.65 2.96 2.91
C PHE A 82 3.73 4.42 3.37
N PRO A 83 2.62 5.18 3.31
CA PRO A 83 1.29 4.78 2.84
C PRO A 83 1.10 4.83 1.31
N GLY A 84 2.04 5.41 0.55
CA GLY A 84 1.80 5.87 -0.82
C GLY A 84 1.30 4.83 -1.82
N LEU A 85 1.89 3.64 -1.91
CA LEU A 85 1.45 2.61 -2.87
C LEU A 85 0.06 2.07 -2.53
N VAL A 86 -0.25 1.90 -1.24
CA VAL A 86 -1.58 1.44 -0.81
C VAL A 86 -2.65 2.46 -1.21
N LEU A 87 -2.36 3.75 -1.00
CA LEU A 87 -3.26 4.81 -1.43
C LEU A 87 -3.44 4.83 -2.95
N LYS A 88 -2.36 4.63 -3.73
CA LYS A 88 -2.44 4.59 -5.19
C LYS A 88 -3.31 3.44 -5.70
N ILE A 89 -3.19 2.25 -5.11
CA ILE A 89 -3.99 1.07 -5.46
C ILE A 89 -5.48 1.34 -5.20
N VAL A 90 -5.82 1.87 -4.03
CA VAL A 90 -7.22 2.07 -3.62
C VAL A 90 -7.86 3.32 -4.26
N PHE A 91 -7.06 4.35 -4.49
CA PHE A 91 -7.48 5.62 -5.08
C PHE A 91 -6.62 5.93 -6.32
N PRO A 92 -6.93 5.32 -7.48
CA PRO A 92 -6.08 5.39 -8.68
C PRO A 92 -5.92 6.80 -9.25
N ASN A 93 -6.85 7.71 -8.93
CA ASN A 93 -6.79 9.12 -9.35
C ASN A 93 -5.69 9.92 -8.66
N LEU A 94 -5.12 9.43 -7.55
CA LEU A 94 -4.07 10.14 -6.84
C LEU A 94 -2.77 10.17 -7.66
N SER A 95 -2.12 11.33 -7.63
CA SER A 95 -0.77 11.52 -8.16
C SER A 95 0.22 11.46 -7.00
N ILE A 96 0.91 10.34 -6.83
CA ILE A 96 1.77 10.09 -5.67
C ILE A 96 3.24 10.07 -6.07
N THR A 97 4.05 10.88 -5.41
CA THR A 97 5.53 10.84 -5.51
C THR A 97 6.10 10.16 -4.28
N LEU A 98 6.81 9.05 -4.50
CA LEU A 98 7.44 8.26 -3.45
C LEU A 98 8.92 8.66 -3.33
N VAL A 99 9.38 8.97 -2.11
CA VAL A 99 10.75 9.42 -1.86
C VAL A 99 11.40 8.56 -0.77
N ASP A 100 12.54 7.96 -1.07
CA ASP A 100 13.41 7.26 -0.12
C ASP A 100 14.88 7.52 -0.47
N SER A 101 15.77 7.43 0.52
CA SER A 101 17.21 7.67 0.35
C SER A 101 17.98 6.42 -0.08
N LEU A 102 17.39 5.23 0.03
CA LEU A 102 18.05 3.96 -0.27
C LEU A 102 17.62 3.42 -1.63
N GLU A 103 18.56 3.33 -2.56
CA GLU A 103 18.33 2.83 -3.93
C GLU A 103 17.68 1.43 -3.96
N LYS A 104 18.06 0.55 -3.03
CA LYS A 104 17.49 -0.80 -2.91
C LYS A 104 15.97 -0.81 -2.63
N ARG A 105 15.47 0.23 -1.96
CA ARG A 105 14.04 0.43 -1.69
C ARG A 105 13.37 1.03 -2.90
N ILE A 106 13.98 2.02 -3.55
CA ILE A 106 13.48 2.57 -4.83
C ILE A 106 13.27 1.45 -5.86
N LYS A 107 14.24 0.54 -6.02
CA LYS A 107 14.10 -0.64 -6.90
C LYS A 107 12.92 -1.54 -6.54
N PHE A 108 12.60 -1.67 -5.26
CA PHE A 108 11.41 -2.41 -4.83
C PHE A 108 10.13 -1.67 -5.24
N LEU A 109 10.07 -0.35 -5.01
CA LEU A 109 8.92 0.46 -5.41
C LEU A 109 8.70 0.39 -6.92
N ASP A 110 9.77 0.52 -7.72
CA ASP A 110 9.71 0.40 -9.18
C ASP A 110 9.19 -0.98 -9.63
N LEU A 111 9.62 -2.05 -8.95
CA LEU A 111 9.12 -3.41 -9.21
C LEU A 111 7.61 -3.49 -8.96
N VAL A 112 7.13 -2.97 -7.82
CA VAL A 112 5.71 -3.00 -7.48
C VAL A 112 4.88 -2.17 -8.45
N ILE A 113 5.33 -0.95 -8.77
CA ILE A 113 4.66 -0.06 -9.73
C ILE A 113 4.54 -0.73 -11.09
N LYS A 114 5.61 -1.37 -11.56
CA LYS A 114 5.62 -2.08 -12.84
C LYS A 114 4.68 -3.28 -12.85
N GLU A 115 4.69 -4.11 -11.79
CA GLU A 115 3.88 -5.33 -11.73
C GLU A 115 2.38 -5.02 -11.62
N LEU A 116 2.03 -3.93 -10.93
CA LEU A 116 0.64 -3.52 -10.70
C LEU A 116 0.12 -2.49 -11.70
N GLU A 117 0.95 -2.05 -12.65
CA GLU A 117 0.62 -1.05 -13.68
C GLU A 117 0.06 0.27 -13.10
N LEU A 118 0.72 0.81 -12.08
CA LEU A 118 0.27 2.01 -11.31
C LEU A 118 0.72 3.36 -11.88
#